data_AF-A0AAV0X3N7-F1
#
_entry.id   AF-A0AAV0X3N7-F1
#
_cell.length_a   1.000
_cell.length_b   1.000
_cell.length_c   1.000
_cell.angle_alpha   90.00
_cell.angle_beta   90.00
_cell.angle_gamma   90.00
#
_symmetry.space_group_name_H-M   'P 1'
#
loop_
_entity.id
_entity.type
_entity.pdbx_description
1 polymer ?
#
loop_
_entity_poly.entity_id
_entity_poly.type
_entity_poly.pdbx_seq_one_letter_code
_entity_poly.pdbx_strand_id
1 'polypeptide(L)'
;MQNSVKALSFDITAVSSGRLGGTCVLLERLLGKKLFYLPCRHHIYEIILRSVFEEKFNKPTAKDVPIFKRFQLSWKKKNKNGFSPGISDKQIKEMIN
;
A
#
# COMPACT_ATOMS: atom_id res chain seq x y z
N MET A 1 -24.53 -20.61 17.55
CA MET A 1 -23.36 -19.97 16.91
C MET A 1 -23.46 -18.48 17.12
N GLN A 2 -22.50 -17.89 17.83
CA GLN A 2 -22.57 -16.52 18.34
C GLN A 2 -22.62 -15.48 17.22
N ASN A 3 -23.47 -14.44 17.38
CA ASN A 3 -23.59 -13.27 16.49
C ASN A 3 -22.32 -12.39 16.54
N SER A 4 -21.17 -12.94 16.17
CA SER A 4 -19.92 -12.21 16.06
C SER A 4 -19.83 -11.56 14.69
N VAL A 5 -19.44 -10.28 14.64
CA VAL A 5 -19.02 -9.63 13.40
C VAL A 5 -17.87 -10.44 12.80
N LYS A 6 -17.97 -10.78 11.52
CA LYS A 6 -16.91 -11.47 10.76
C LYS A 6 -16.23 -10.45 9.87
N ALA A 7 -14.91 -10.46 9.84
CA ALA A 7 -14.12 -9.56 9.02
C ALA A 7 -13.26 -10.34 8.02
N LEU A 8 -13.01 -9.75 6.86
CA LEU A 8 -12.18 -10.30 5.79
C LEU A 8 -11.06 -9.32 5.49
N SER A 9 -9.82 -9.71 5.75
CA SER A 9 -8.62 -8.94 5.39
C SER A 9 -8.05 -9.42 4.06
N PHE A 10 -7.78 -8.51 3.13
CA PHE A 10 -7.32 -8.84 1.78
C PHE A 10 -6.56 -7.68 1.12
N ASP A 11 -5.71 -7.97 0.14
CA ASP A 11 -5.05 -6.94 -0.67
C ASP A 11 -6.05 -6.30 -1.65
N ILE A 12 -6.06 -4.96 -1.75
CA ILE A 12 -6.95 -4.25 -2.68
C ILE A 12 -6.44 -4.50 -4.09
N THR A 13 -7.12 -5.41 -4.80
CA THR A 13 -6.92 -5.64 -6.22
C THR A 13 -8.29 -5.71 -6.86
N ALA A 14 -8.41 -5.39 -8.15
CA ALA A 14 -9.71 -5.43 -8.83
C ALA A 14 -10.39 -6.81 -8.72
N VAL A 15 -9.60 -7.89 -8.62
CA VAL A 15 -10.07 -9.26 -8.42
C VAL A 15 -10.68 -9.50 -7.04
N SER A 16 -10.20 -8.83 -5.99
CA SER A 16 -10.75 -8.99 -4.64
C SER A 16 -11.98 -8.11 -4.40
N SER A 17 -12.00 -6.88 -4.93
CA SER A 17 -13.02 -5.87 -4.62
C SER A 17 -14.11 -5.66 -5.69
N GLY A 18 -14.10 -6.42 -6.78
CA GLY A 18 -15.09 -6.28 -7.85
C GLY A 18 -16.53 -6.43 -7.35
N ARG A 19 -17.40 -5.44 -7.63
CA ARG A 19 -18.79 -5.40 -7.13
C ARG A 19 -19.64 -6.63 -7.52
N LEU A 20 -19.42 -7.21 -8.70
CA LEU A 20 -20.25 -8.30 -9.24
C LEU A 20 -19.60 -9.68 -9.13
N GLY A 21 -18.27 -9.75 -9.17
CA GLY A 21 -17.50 -11.00 -9.21
C GLY A 21 -16.19 -10.96 -8.41
N GLY A 22 -16.02 -9.96 -7.54
CA GLY A 22 -14.87 -9.91 -6.65
C GLY A 22 -14.91 -11.04 -5.64
N THR A 23 -13.74 -11.55 -5.27
CA THR A 23 -13.59 -12.65 -4.32
C THR A 23 -14.35 -12.39 -3.01
N CYS A 24 -14.36 -11.15 -2.51
CA CYS A 24 -15.07 -10.80 -1.28
C CYS A 24 -16.60 -10.98 -1.41
N VAL A 25 -17.17 -10.59 -2.55
CA VAL A 25 -18.60 -10.75 -2.84
C VAL A 25 -18.98 -12.23 -2.97
N LEU A 26 -18.11 -13.03 -3.60
CA LEU A 26 -18.32 -14.48 -3.72
C LEU A 26 -18.26 -15.18 -2.35
N LEU A 27 -17.33 -14.77 -1.49
CA LEU A 27 -17.22 -15.29 -0.12
C LEU A 27 -18.44 -14.93 0.74
N GLU A 28 -18.96 -13.71 0.64
CA GLU A 28 -20.21 -13.33 1.34
C GLU A 28 -21.40 -14.18 0.90
N ARG A 29 -21.53 -14.44 -0.40
CA ARG A 29 -22.59 -15.31 -0.95
C ARG A 29 -22.45 -16.75 -0.46
N LEU A 30 -21.23 -17.29 -0.48
CA LEU A 30 -20.93 -18.65 -0.03
C LEU A 30 -21.22 -18.83 1.47
N LEU A 31 -20.88 -17.83 2.29
CA LEU A 31 -21.04 -17.87 3.74
C LEU A 31 -22.44 -17.47 4.20
N GLY A 32 -23.28 -16.92 3.30
CA GLY A 32 -24.61 -16.42 3.61
C GLY A 32 -24.62 -15.30 4.65
N LYS A 33 -23.52 -14.54 4.77
CA LYS A 33 -23.33 -13.51 5.81
C LYS A 33 -22.57 -12.32 5.24
N LYS A 34 -22.94 -11.13 5.71
CA LYS A 34 -22.15 -9.91 5.45
C LYS A 34 -20.82 -9.99 6.19
N LEU A 35 -19.74 -9.64 5.50
CA LEU A 35 -18.39 -9.57 6.03
C LEU A 35 -17.95 -8.11 6.12
N PHE A 36 -17.26 -7.76 7.20
CA PHE A 36 -16.61 -6.47 7.32
C PHE A 36 -15.28 -6.49 6.54
N TYR A 37 -15.16 -5.68 5.50
CA TYR A 37 -13.97 -5.67 4.66
C TYR A 37 -12.85 -4.87 5.32
N LEU A 38 -11.70 -5.51 5.49
CA LEU A 38 -10.46 -4.94 6.02
C LEU A 38 -9.40 -4.92 4.91
N PRO A 39 -9.53 -4.03 3.92
CA PRO A 39 -8.53 -3.94 2.88
C PRO A 39 -7.14 -3.63 3.46
N CYS A 40 -6.11 -4.28 2.93
CA CYS A 40 -4.73 -4.16 3.39
C CYS A 40 -4.26 -2.71 3.27
N ARG A 41 -3.90 -2.10 4.40
CA ARG A 41 -3.43 -0.70 4.46
C ARG A 41 -2.15 -0.46 3.69
N HIS A 42 -1.32 -1.49 3.48
CA HIS A 42 -0.13 -1.41 2.64
C HIS A 42 -0.49 -0.89 1.24
N HIS A 43 -1.58 -1.39 0.65
CA HIS A 43 -1.98 -0.96 -0.68
C HIS A 43 -2.49 0.49 -0.72
N ILE A 44 -3.09 0.99 0.36
CA ILE A 44 -3.47 2.41 0.46
C ILE A 44 -2.23 3.29 0.40
N TYR A 45 -1.18 2.93 1.15
CA TYR A 45 0.09 3.65 1.12
C TYR A 45 0.76 3.54 -0.25
N GLU A 46 0.71 2.38 -0.90
CA GLU A 46 1.21 2.21 -2.28
C GLU A 46 0.48 3.10 -3.27
N ILE A 47 -0.85 3.22 -3.19
CA ILE A 47 -1.65 4.11 -4.05
C ILE A 47 -1.23 5.57 -3.83
N ILE A 48 -1.15 6.02 -2.57
CA ILE A 48 -0.76 7.40 -2.24
C ILE A 48 0.65 7.69 -2.75
N LEU A 49 1.60 6.78 -2.47
CA LEU A 49 2.98 6.91 -2.95
C LEU A 49 3.04 6.94 -4.47
N ARG A 50 2.26 6.08 -5.15
CA ARG A 50 2.16 6.07 -6.61
C ARG A 50 1.61 7.39 -7.13
N SER A 51 0.54 7.94 -6.57
CA SER A 51 -0.03 9.21 -7.00
C SER A 51 0.95 10.38 -6.84
N VAL A 52 1.63 10.47 -5.68
CA VAL A 52 2.67 11.48 -5.46
C VAL A 52 3.83 11.30 -6.44
N PHE A 53 4.23 10.06 -6.70
CA PHE A 53 5.30 9.78 -7.65
C PHE A 53 4.92 10.15 -9.08
N GLU A 54 3.71 9.78 -9.54
CA GLU A 54 3.22 10.12 -10.87
C GLU A 54 3.07 11.65 -11.04
N GLU A 55 2.70 12.39 -9.99
CA GLU A 55 2.64 13.86 -10.01
C GLU A 55 4.02 14.50 -10.06
N LYS A 56 4.99 14.02 -9.27
CA LYS A 56 6.34 14.62 -9.20
C LYS A 56 7.28 14.18 -10.32
N PHE A 57 7.10 12.99 -10.88
CA PHE A 57 8.05 12.39 -11.82
C PHE A 57 7.42 12.06 -13.18
N ASN A 58 6.18 12.48 -13.42
CA ASN A 58 5.31 12.07 -14.52
C ASN A 58 5.03 10.56 -14.49
N LYS A 59 3.93 10.15 -15.14
CA LYS A 59 3.58 8.74 -15.23
C LYS A 59 4.69 7.98 -15.96
N PRO A 60 5.36 7.01 -15.31
CA PRO A 60 6.39 6.23 -15.99
C PRO A 60 5.76 5.39 -17.10
N THR A 61 6.20 5.60 -18.33
CA THR A 61 5.77 4.86 -19.52
C THR A 61 6.57 3.59 -19.77
N ALA A 62 7.72 3.42 -19.11
CA ALA A 62 8.63 2.31 -19.28
C ALA A 62 8.63 1.35 -18.08
N LYS A 63 8.87 0.05 -18.33
CA LYS A 63 9.12 -0.97 -17.30
C LYS A 63 10.29 -0.60 -16.37
N ASP A 64 11.24 0.16 -16.90
CA ASP A 64 12.43 0.61 -16.20
C ASP A 64 12.36 2.11 -15.93
N VAL A 65 12.08 2.49 -14.68
CA VAL A 65 12.14 3.90 -14.27
C VAL A 65 13.58 4.25 -13.89
N PRO A 66 14.24 5.21 -14.59
CA PRO A 66 15.67 5.49 -14.37
C PRO A 66 16.01 5.85 -12.92
N ILE A 67 15.10 6.50 -12.19
CA ILE A 67 15.32 6.86 -10.78
C ILE A 67 15.49 5.62 -9.90
N PHE A 68 14.73 4.55 -10.14
CA PHE A 68 14.85 3.31 -9.38
C PHE A 68 16.14 2.56 -9.71
N LYS A 69 16.56 2.55 -10.99
CA LYS A 69 17.87 1.98 -11.38
C LYS A 69 19.03 2.73 -10.72
N ARG A 70 19.01 4.07 -10.75
CA ARG A 70 20.02 4.91 -10.07
C ARG A 70 20.04 4.63 -8.57
N PHE A 71 18.86 4.58 -7.94
CA PHE A 71 18.74 4.27 -6.53
C PHE A 71 19.32 2.89 -6.19
N GLN A 72 18.98 1.85 -6.96
CA GLN A 72 19.49 0.49 -6.76
C GLN A 72 21.02 0.42 -6.84
N LEU A 73 21.62 1.12 -7.81
CA LEU A 73 23.08 1.19 -7.95
C LEU A 73 23.73 1.91 -6.75
N SER A 74 23.14 3.04 -6.31
CA SER A 74 23.63 3.79 -5.16
C SER A 74 23.40 3.07 -3.83
N TRP A 75 22.35 2.26 -3.71
CA TRP A 75 22.00 1.53 -2.49
C TRP A 75 23.12 0.62 -2.03
N LYS A 76 23.84 -0.01 -2.96
CA LYS A 76 25.00 -0.88 -2.65
C LYS A 76 26.14 -0.14 -1.94
N LYS A 77 26.24 1.18 -2.13
CA LYS A 77 27.32 2.02 -1.58
C LYS A 77 26.91 2.73 -0.29
N LYS A 78 25.64 2.61 0.13
CA LYS A 78 25.11 3.37 1.26
C LYS A 78 25.41 2.66 2.58
N ASN A 79 25.88 3.40 3.59
CA ASN A 79 26.08 2.87 4.93
C ASN A 79 24.73 2.52 5.57
N LYS A 80 24.49 1.23 5.83
CA LYS A 80 23.25 0.71 6.42
C LYS A 80 23.17 0.87 7.93
N ASN A 81 24.25 1.28 8.58
CA ASN A 81 24.30 1.42 10.04
C ASN A 81 24.29 2.90 10.47
N GLY A 82 24.33 3.83 9.50
CA GLY A 82 24.43 5.27 9.75
C GLY A 82 23.14 6.04 9.46
N PHE A 83 21.97 5.46 9.72
CA PHE A 83 20.69 6.15 9.56
C PHE A 83 19.88 6.13 10.86
N SER A 84 19.15 7.21 11.10
CA SER A 84 18.12 7.29 12.12
C SER A 84 16.74 7.32 11.47
N PRO A 85 15.67 6.95 12.19
CA PRO A 85 14.30 7.20 11.73
C PRO A 85 14.12 8.68 11.36
N GLY A 86 13.48 8.97 10.23
CA GLY A 86 13.26 10.36 9.77
C GLY A 86 12.42 11.19 10.74
N ILE A 87 11.56 10.55 11.54
CA ILE A 87 10.79 11.21 12.60
C ILE A 87 11.65 11.74 13.76
N SER A 88 12.89 11.25 13.86
CA SER A 88 13.87 11.76 14.83
C SER A 88 14.54 13.04 14.35
N ASP A 89 14.39 13.42 13.08
CA ASP A 89 14.88 14.70 12.55
C ASP A 89 14.08 15.86 13.15
N LYS A 90 14.78 16.92 13.56
CA LYS A 90 14.19 18.06 14.27
C LYS A 90 13.16 18.79 13.40
N GLN A 91 13.44 19.02 12.13
CA GLN A 91 12.54 19.74 11.23
C GLN A 91 11.28 18.90 10.95
N ILE A 92 11.46 17.60 10.71
CA ILE A 92 10.33 16.69 10.49
C ILE A 92 9.45 16.61 11.74
N LYS A 93 10.06 16.54 12.92
CA LYS A 93 9.34 16.51 14.20
C LYS A 93 8.52 17.79 14.44
N GLU A 94 9.02 18.94 14.01
CA GLU A 94 8.31 20.22 14.10
C GLU A 94 7.15 20.31 13.10
N MET A 95 7.20 19.62 11.96
CA MET A 95 6.13 19.63 10.94
C MET A 95 4.99 18.64 11.22
N ILE A 96 5.23 17.60 12.02
CA ILE A 96 4.25 16.53 12.31
C ILE A 96 3.43 16.83 13.58
N ASN A 97 3.93 17.71 14.48
CA ASN A 97 3.23 18.16 15.69
C ASN A 97 2.38 19.41 15.42
#